data_AF-A0A1F8TMT1-F1
#
_entry.id   AF-A0A1F8TMT1-F1
#
_cell.length_a   1.000
_cell.length_b   1.000
_cell.length_c   1.000
_cell.angle_alpha   90.00
_cell.angle_beta   90.00
_cell.angle_gamma   90.00
#
_symmetry.space_group_name_H-M   'P 1'
#
loop_
_entity.id
_entity.type
_entity.pdbx_description
1 polymer ?
#
loop_
_entity_poly.entity_id
_entity_poly.type
_entity_poly.pdbx_seq_one_letter_code
_entity_poly.pdbx_strand_id
1 'polypeptide(L)'
;MFAQGAALTSSLLGYVLIIRAGAFGSGQTISLGEGFAVLSIAAVFGYWLAPIFALPTSPRGALLALVIVDVLWVVLAQGLTGFAFCAIPICPDFAPFGDLARYGSVIVGVAAAWAAWRAYRAASGPVWWGPVVTMTGLIVLSFILQSVNATFPAS
;
A
#
# COMPACT_ATOMS: atom_id res chain seq x y z
N MET A 1 8.46 -8.97 11.79
CA MET A 1 9.10 -7.64 11.53
C MET A 1 9.85 -7.60 10.21
N PHE A 2 10.80 -8.51 9.93
CA PHE A 2 11.54 -8.49 8.65
C PHE A 2 10.63 -8.47 7.41
N ALA A 3 9.60 -9.32 7.36
CA ALA A 3 8.65 -9.35 6.25
C ALA A 3 7.85 -8.04 6.08
N GLN A 4 7.52 -7.37 7.18
CA GLN A 4 6.84 -6.05 7.15
C GLN A 4 7.75 -4.97 6.57
N GLY A 5 9.03 -4.97 6.98
CA GLY A 5 10.03 -4.08 6.40
C GLY A 5 10.25 -4.34 4.91
N ALA A 6 10.31 -5.60 4.49
CA ALA A 6 10.41 -5.96 3.07
C ALA A 6 9.18 -5.50 2.27
N ALA A 7 7.97 -5.68 2.82
CA ALA A 7 6.72 -5.22 2.22
C ALA A 7 6.68 -3.71 2.02
N LEU A 8 7.04 -2.95 3.05
CA LEU A 8 7.15 -1.50 2.99
C LEU A 8 8.18 -1.04 1.95
N THR A 9 9.39 -1.60 1.98
CA THR A 9 10.47 -1.19 1.08
C THR A 9 10.15 -1.51 -0.37
N SER A 10 9.65 -2.72 -0.67
CA SER A 10 9.28 -3.09 -2.04
C SER A 10 8.14 -2.23 -2.57
N SER A 11 7.15 -1.93 -1.71
CA SER A 11 6.02 -1.09 -2.06
C SER A 11 6.44 0.36 -2.32
N LEU A 12 7.31 0.90 -1.47
CA LEU A 12 7.84 2.25 -1.61
C LEU A 12 8.66 2.38 -2.90
N LEU A 13 9.51 1.39 -3.21
CA LEU A 13 10.27 1.35 -4.46
C LEU A 13 9.35 1.42 -5.68
N GLY A 14 8.25 0.67 -5.69
CA GLY A 14 7.27 0.73 -6.78
C GLY A 14 6.68 2.12 -6.97
N TYR A 15 6.30 2.82 -5.88
CA TYR A 15 5.78 4.19 -5.97
C TYR A 15 6.85 5.20 -6.40
N VAL A 16 8.11 5.03 -5.99
CA VAL A 16 9.22 5.88 -6.45
C VAL A 16 9.42 5.74 -7.97
N LEU A 17 9.35 4.51 -8.50
CA LEU A 17 9.46 4.27 -9.94
C LEU A 17 8.29 4.86 -10.73
N ILE A 18 7.07 4.72 -10.19
CA ILE A 18 5.84 5.35 -10.70
C ILE A 18 6.03 6.87 -10.75
N ILE A 19 6.38 7.53 -9.64
CA ILE A 19 6.59 8.99 -9.59
C ILE A 19 7.67 9.43 -10.59
N ARG A 20 8.82 8.73 -10.63
CA ARG A 20 9.91 9.02 -11.58
C ARG A 20 9.45 8.98 -13.03
N ALA A 21 8.50 8.10 -13.35
CA ALA A 21 7.99 7.94 -14.71
C ALA A 21 6.98 9.02 -15.13
N GLY A 22 6.79 10.08 -14.34
CA GLY A 22 5.91 11.21 -14.71
C GLY A 22 4.43 10.97 -14.44
N ALA A 23 4.13 9.95 -13.64
CA ALA A 23 2.81 9.51 -13.22
C ALA A 23 1.86 10.57 -12.62
N PHE A 24 2.46 11.52 -11.92
CA PHE A 24 1.76 12.55 -11.16
C PHE A 24 2.18 13.94 -11.67
N GLY A 25 2.45 14.03 -12.98
CA GLY A 25 2.89 15.23 -13.69
C GLY A 25 4.31 15.13 -14.26
N SER A 26 4.55 15.83 -15.38
CA SER A 26 5.87 16.04 -15.97
C SER A 26 6.21 17.54 -16.01
N GLY A 27 6.92 18.05 -15.01
CA GLY A 27 7.28 19.47 -14.93
C GLY A 27 7.06 20.06 -13.53
N GLN A 28 7.45 21.32 -13.34
CA GLN A 28 7.51 22.02 -12.03
C GLN A 28 6.17 22.14 -11.27
N THR A 29 5.07 21.60 -11.78
CA THR A 29 3.71 21.78 -11.26
C THR A 29 2.96 20.45 -11.18
N ILE A 30 2.37 20.17 -10.03
CA ILE A 30 1.50 19.01 -9.75
C ILE A 30 0.07 19.54 -9.62
N SER A 31 -0.91 18.91 -10.27
CA SER A 31 -2.32 19.29 -10.13
C SER A 31 -2.84 18.99 -8.71
N LEU A 32 -3.93 19.65 -8.32
CA LEU A 32 -4.54 19.44 -7.00
C LEU A 32 -4.92 17.96 -6.76
N GLY A 33 -5.46 17.29 -7.79
CA GLY A 33 -5.84 15.88 -7.73
C GLY A 33 -4.64 14.95 -7.55
N GLU A 34 -3.59 15.13 -8.34
CA GLU A 34 -2.33 14.37 -8.22
C GLU A 34 -1.67 14.58 -6.85
N GLY A 35 -1.69 15.82 -6.35
CA GLY A 35 -1.19 16.15 -5.01
C GLY A 35 -1.94 15.39 -3.90
N PHE A 36 -3.26 15.29 -3.99
CA PHE A 36 -4.06 14.49 -3.06
C PHE A 36 -3.77 13.00 -3.17
N ALA A 37 -3.54 12.47 -4.37
CA ALA A 37 -3.14 11.07 -4.52
C ALA A 37 -1.79 10.79 -3.84
N VAL A 38 -0.77 11.64 -4.07
CA VAL A 38 0.54 11.52 -3.42
C VAL A 38 0.43 11.65 -1.89
N LEU A 39 -0.35 12.60 -1.39
CA LEU A 39 -0.61 12.76 0.05
C LEU A 39 -1.28 11.52 0.65
N SER A 40 -2.24 10.92 -0.06
CA SER A 40 -2.91 9.70 0.41
C SER A 40 -1.95 8.51 0.49
N ILE A 41 -1.04 8.37 -0.47
CA ILE A 41 -0.01 7.33 -0.49
C ILE A 41 0.94 7.53 0.70
N ALA A 42 1.40 8.77 0.92
CA ALA A 42 2.25 9.11 2.06
C ALA A 42 1.55 8.81 3.40
N ALA A 43 0.26 9.11 3.52
CA ALA A 43 -0.54 8.80 4.70
C ALA A 43 -0.64 7.28 4.94
N VAL A 44 -0.84 6.49 3.88
CA VAL A 44 -0.82 5.01 3.96
C VAL A 44 0.52 4.51 4.48
N PHE A 45 1.65 4.92 3.88
CA PHE A 45 2.98 4.48 4.33
C PHE A 45 3.29 4.91 5.77
N GLY A 46 2.95 6.16 6.15
CA GLY A 46 3.13 6.65 7.51
C GLY A 46 2.29 5.88 8.53
N TYR A 47 1.03 5.61 8.18
CA TYR A 47 0.11 4.91 9.08
C TYR A 47 0.39 3.40 9.19
N TRP A 48 1.03 2.78 8.18
CA TRP A 48 1.46 1.37 8.24
C TRP A 48 2.38 1.10 9.45
N LEU A 49 3.12 2.11 9.92
CA LEU A 49 3.96 2.00 11.11
C LEU A 49 3.16 1.99 12.43
N ALA A 50 1.93 2.52 12.44
CA ALA A 50 1.10 2.60 13.65
C ALA A 50 0.84 1.23 14.32
N PRO A 51 0.38 0.18 13.59
CA PRO A 51 0.24 -1.14 14.20
C PRO A 51 1.58 -1.77 14.61
N ILE A 52 2.69 -1.44 13.95
CA ILE A 52 4.03 -1.90 14.34
C ILE A 52 4.40 -1.37 15.73
N PHE A 53 4.15 -0.08 16.01
CA PHE A 53 4.40 0.52 17.32
C PHE A 53 3.41 0.06 18.40
N ALA A 54 2.22 -0.41 18.02
CA ALA A 54 1.21 -0.91 18.95
C ALA A 54 1.42 -2.38 19.39
N LEU A 55 2.35 -3.11 18.76
CA LEU A 55 2.64 -4.51 19.10
C LEU A 55 2.95 -4.77 20.59
N PRO A 56 3.71 -3.91 21.31
CA PRO A 56 4.02 -4.15 22.72
C PRO A 56 2.80 -4.06 23.66
N THR A 57 1.81 -3.25 23.31
CA THR A 57 0.66 -2.94 24.19
C THR A 57 -0.61 -3.70 23.81
N SER A 58 -0.79 -4.01 22.52
CA SER A 58 -1.94 -4.75 22.00
C SER A 58 -1.51 -5.70 20.87
N PRO A 59 -0.81 -6.81 21.18
CA PRO A 59 -0.20 -7.67 20.18
C PRO A 59 -1.24 -8.28 19.24
N ARG A 60 -2.36 -8.80 19.77
CA ARG A 60 -3.39 -9.44 18.93
C ARG A 60 -4.07 -8.45 17.98
N GLY A 61 -4.40 -7.25 18.47
CA GLY A 61 -4.99 -6.19 17.65
C GLY A 61 -4.05 -5.68 16.57
N ALA A 62 -2.79 -5.38 16.95
CA ALA A 62 -1.76 -4.93 16.02
C ALA A 62 -1.48 -5.95 14.91
N LEU A 63 -1.40 -7.25 15.25
CA LEU A 63 -1.17 -8.30 14.26
C LEU A 63 -2.34 -8.46 13.29
N LEU A 64 -3.59 -8.38 13.77
CA LEU A 64 -4.75 -8.42 12.89
C LEU A 64 -4.78 -7.22 11.93
N ALA A 65 -4.44 -6.03 12.43
CA ALA A 65 -4.31 -4.85 11.60
C ALA A 65 -3.26 -5.08 10.51
N LEU A 66 -2.06 -5.55 10.86
CA LEU A 66 -1.04 -5.86 9.86
C LEU A 66 -1.52 -6.87 8.81
N VAL A 67 -2.21 -7.95 9.21
CA VAL A 67 -2.79 -8.91 8.26
C VAL A 67 -3.74 -8.23 7.28
N ILE A 68 -4.69 -7.45 7.77
CA ILE A 68 -5.71 -6.80 6.94
C ILE A 68 -5.05 -5.78 6.00
N VAL A 69 -4.06 -5.04 6.49
CA VAL A 69 -3.29 -4.08 5.71
C VAL A 69 -2.54 -4.76 4.58
N ASP A 70 -1.78 -5.80 4.89
CA ASP A 70 -1.02 -6.54 3.89
C ASP A 70 -1.94 -7.15 2.83
N VAL A 71 -3.08 -7.73 3.24
CA VAL A 71 -4.07 -8.31 2.31
C VAL A 71 -4.71 -7.24 1.44
N LEU A 72 -5.22 -6.15 2.02
CA LEU A 72 -5.84 -5.07 1.26
C LEU A 72 -4.86 -4.43 0.30
N TRP A 73 -3.60 -4.27 0.70
CA TRP A 73 -2.55 -3.73 -0.16
C TRP A 73 -2.23 -4.66 -1.34
N VAL A 74 -2.07 -5.96 -1.08
CA VAL A 74 -1.86 -6.98 -2.12
C VAL A 74 -3.05 -7.04 -3.07
N VAL A 75 -4.28 -6.81 -2.59
CA VAL A 75 -5.47 -6.89 -3.44
C VAL A 75 -5.70 -5.59 -4.22
N LEU A 76 -5.70 -4.43 -3.56
CA LEU A 76 -6.20 -3.16 -4.10
C LEU A 76 -5.11 -2.23 -4.63
N ALA A 77 -3.88 -2.28 -4.10
CA ALA A 77 -2.82 -1.34 -4.47
C ALA A 77 -2.00 -1.88 -5.66
N GLN A 78 -0.67 -1.92 -5.52
CA GLN A 78 0.25 -2.39 -6.57
C GLN A 78 0.16 -3.90 -6.88
N GLY A 79 -0.76 -4.63 -6.25
CA GLY A 79 -0.94 -6.06 -6.45
C GLY A 79 -2.04 -6.39 -7.45
N LEU A 80 -2.99 -7.25 -7.06
CA LEU A 80 -3.92 -7.93 -7.99
C LEU A 80 -4.75 -6.99 -8.87
N THR A 81 -5.28 -5.88 -8.34
CA THR A 81 -5.99 -4.88 -9.16
C THR A 81 -5.04 -4.12 -10.09
N GLY A 82 -3.83 -3.80 -9.61
CA GLY A 82 -2.76 -3.25 -10.43
C GLY A 82 -2.36 -4.17 -11.60
N PHE A 83 -2.37 -5.49 -11.37
CA PHE A 83 -2.12 -6.51 -12.39
C PHE A 83 -3.29 -6.74 -13.35
N ALA A 84 -4.50 -6.91 -12.82
CA ALA A 84 -5.64 -7.39 -13.59
C ALA A 84 -6.27 -6.31 -14.48
N PHE A 85 -6.20 -5.04 -14.08
CA PHE A 85 -6.97 -3.98 -14.73
C PHE A 85 -6.11 -2.89 -15.36
N CYS A 86 -4.78 -2.90 -15.21
CA CYS A 86 -3.98 -1.68 -15.37
C CYS A 86 -4.66 -0.49 -14.65
N ALA A 87 -5.38 -0.74 -13.54
CA ALA A 87 -6.36 0.19 -12.95
C ALA A 87 -5.73 1.35 -12.19
N ILE A 88 -4.40 1.44 -12.22
CA ILE A 88 -3.71 2.70 -12.00
C ILE A 88 -3.28 3.20 -13.38
N PRO A 89 -4.03 4.19 -13.94
CA PRO A 89 -3.68 5.18 -14.98
C PRO A 89 -2.21 5.31 -15.34
N ILE A 90 -1.41 5.23 -14.30
CA ILE A 90 0.03 5.24 -14.33
C ILE A 90 0.56 3.84 -14.66
N CYS A 91 0.38 3.42 -15.91
CA CYS A 91 1.20 2.37 -16.49
C CYS A 91 2.00 2.93 -17.67
N PRO A 92 3.03 3.76 -17.44
CA PRO A 92 4.17 3.77 -18.35
C PRO A 92 4.75 2.35 -18.36
N ASP A 93 4.89 1.75 -19.54
CA ASP A 93 5.58 0.47 -19.67
C ASP A 93 7.07 0.67 -19.29
N PHE A 94 7.40 0.38 -18.04
CA PHE A 94 8.77 0.41 -17.49
C PHE A 94 9.25 -0.98 -17.12
N ALA A 95 8.85 -1.97 -17.92
CA ALA A 95 9.46 -3.28 -17.91
C ALA A 95 10.99 -3.15 -18.06
N PRO A 96 11.79 -3.92 -17.32
CA PRO A 96 11.39 -4.97 -16.37
C PRO A 96 11.21 -4.48 -14.91
N PHE A 97 11.58 -3.24 -14.59
CA PHE A 97 11.72 -2.80 -13.20
C PHE A 97 10.39 -2.54 -12.50
N GLY A 98 9.37 -2.03 -13.21
CA GLY A 98 8.03 -1.88 -12.64
C GLY A 98 7.36 -3.21 -12.33
N ASP A 99 7.58 -4.20 -13.17
CA ASP A 99 7.08 -5.57 -12.95
C ASP A 99 7.74 -6.19 -11.72
N LEU A 100 9.07 -6.07 -11.59
CA LEU A 100 9.79 -6.53 -10.41
C LEU A 100 9.26 -5.86 -9.12
N ALA A 101 8.95 -4.57 -9.15
CA ALA A 101 8.40 -3.87 -8.00
C ALA A 101 6.98 -4.35 -7.64
N ARG A 102 6.12 -4.57 -8.63
CA ARG A 102 4.74 -5.07 -8.43
C ARG A 102 4.73 -6.52 -7.94
N TYR A 103 5.44 -7.42 -8.63
CA TYR A 103 5.56 -8.83 -8.23
C TYR A 103 6.25 -8.97 -6.89
N GLY A 104 7.32 -8.19 -6.69
CA GLY A 104 8.01 -8.07 -5.41
C GLY A 104 7.03 -7.74 -4.31
N SER A 105 6.30 -6.62 -4.44
CA SER A 105 5.30 -6.14 -3.48
C SER A 105 4.25 -7.20 -3.13
N VAL A 106 3.73 -7.93 -4.12
CA VAL A 106 2.77 -9.03 -3.88
C VAL A 106 3.41 -10.16 -3.09
N ILE A 107 4.58 -10.65 -3.51
CA ILE A 107 5.26 -11.76 -2.85
C ILE A 107 5.58 -11.42 -1.40
N VAL A 108 6.17 -10.25 -1.16
CA VAL A 108 6.55 -9.83 0.19
C VAL A 108 5.33 -9.46 1.04
N GLY A 109 4.27 -8.91 0.43
CA GLY A 109 3.00 -8.61 1.11
C GLY A 109 2.27 -9.88 1.54
N VAL A 110 2.19 -10.90 0.68
CA VAL A 110 1.63 -12.21 1.04
C VAL A 110 2.46 -12.86 2.15
N ALA A 111 3.79 -12.81 2.07
CA ALA A 111 4.66 -13.34 3.12
C ALA A 111 4.48 -12.58 4.45
N ALA A 112 4.32 -11.26 4.42
CA ALA A 112 4.07 -10.42 5.57
C ALA A 112 2.71 -10.73 6.21
N ALA A 113 1.65 -10.83 5.41
CA ALA A 113 0.30 -11.20 5.84
C ALA A 113 0.30 -12.57 6.52
N TRP A 114 0.96 -13.55 5.89
CA TRP A 114 1.03 -14.90 6.41
C TRP A 114 1.81 -15.00 7.72
N ALA A 115 2.94 -14.29 7.83
CA ALA A 115 3.72 -14.22 9.06
C ALA A 115 2.93 -13.53 10.19
N ALA A 116 2.26 -12.41 9.88
CA ALA A 116 1.41 -11.70 10.84
C ALA A 116 0.21 -12.56 11.27
N TRP A 117 -0.39 -13.32 10.36
CA TRP A 117 -1.50 -14.22 10.64
C TRP A 117 -1.09 -15.38 11.56
N ARG A 118 0.06 -16.01 11.30
CA ARG A 118 0.60 -17.04 12.19
C ARG A 118 0.82 -16.50 13.61
N ALA A 119 1.41 -15.31 13.73
CA ALA A 119 1.60 -14.65 15.02
C ALA A 119 0.27 -14.27 15.67
N TYR A 120 -0.71 -13.77 14.90
CA TYR A 120 -2.05 -13.44 15.39
C TYR A 120 -2.73 -14.65 16.02
N ARG A 121 -2.68 -15.82 15.38
CA ARG A 121 -3.27 -17.06 15.90
C ARG A 121 -2.63 -17.53 17.21
N ALA A 122 -1.37 -17.19 17.43
CA ALA A 122 -0.64 -17.51 18.66
C ALA A 122 -0.86 -16.46 19.78
N ALA A 123 -1.32 -15.26 19.43
CA ALA A 123 -1.51 -14.17 20.38
C ALA A 123 -2.90 -14.23 21.05
N SER A 124 -2.96 -13.95 22.35
CA SER A 124 -4.19 -13.77 23.12
C SER A 124 -4.47 -12.29 23.39
N GLY A 125 -5.72 -11.96 23.72
CA GLY A 125 -6.11 -10.62 24.14
C GLY A 125 -7.15 -9.96 23.24
N PRO A 126 -7.56 -8.72 23.54
CA PRO A 126 -8.57 -8.00 22.79
C PRO A 126 -8.05 -7.56 21.41
N VAL A 127 -8.97 -7.46 20.46
CA VAL A 127 -8.68 -6.91 19.13
C VAL A 127 -8.93 -5.40 19.16
N TRP A 128 -7.89 -4.63 18.86
CA TRP A 128 -8.02 -3.19 18.66
C TRP A 128 -8.33 -2.88 17.19
N TRP A 129 -9.58 -2.52 16.92
CA TRP A 129 -10.07 -2.28 15.56
C TRP A 129 -9.74 -0.88 15.01
N GLY A 130 -9.34 0.07 15.85
CA GLY A 130 -9.04 1.44 15.42
C GLY A 130 -8.05 1.50 14.24
N PRO A 131 -6.85 0.89 14.37
CA PRO A 131 -5.88 0.84 13.27
C PRO A 131 -6.38 0.11 12.03
N VAL A 132 -7.17 -0.94 12.21
CA VAL A 132 -7.77 -1.68 11.10
C VAL A 132 -8.68 -0.77 10.27
N VAL A 133 -9.62 -0.07 10.95
CA VAL A 133 -10.61 0.80 10.29
C VAL A 133 -9.93 1.97 9.61
N THR A 134 -9.01 2.65 10.30
CA THR A 134 -8.27 3.79 9.74
C THR A 134 -7.48 3.39 8.51
N MET A 135 -6.73 2.29 8.58
CA MET A 135 -5.90 1.87 7.46
C MET A 135 -6.71 1.33 6.29
N THR A 136 -7.81 0.62 6.56
CA THR A 136 -8.76 0.22 5.52
C THR A 136 -9.31 1.44 4.79
N GLY A 137 -9.75 2.46 5.53
CA GLY A 137 -10.22 3.72 4.97
C GLY A 137 -9.15 4.43 4.12
N LEU A 138 -7.91 4.49 4.61
CA LEU A 138 -6.80 5.10 3.88
C LEU A 138 -6.45 4.35 2.59
N ILE A 139 -6.38 3.01 2.61
CA ILE A 139 -6.09 2.20 1.42
C ILE A 139 -7.21 2.35 0.39
N VAL A 140 -8.47 2.27 0.82
CA VAL A 140 -9.63 2.40 -0.08
C VAL A 140 -9.71 3.81 -0.66
N LEU A 141 -9.52 4.85 0.17
CA LEU A 141 -9.50 6.23 -0.30
C LEU A 141 -8.35 6.47 -1.28
N SER A 142 -7.15 5.96 -0.96
CA SER A 142 -5.99 6.09 -1.84
C SER A 142 -6.23 5.38 -3.18
N PHE A 143 -6.84 4.20 -3.16
CA PHE A 143 -7.24 3.49 -4.37
C PHE A 143 -8.21 4.33 -5.21
N ILE A 144 -9.28 4.86 -4.61
CA ILE A 144 -10.26 5.70 -5.31
C ILE A 144 -9.60 6.94 -5.92
N LEU A 145 -8.79 7.68 -5.15
CA LEU A 145 -8.10 8.88 -5.62
C LEU A 145 -7.15 8.57 -6.78
N GLN A 146 -6.42 7.46 -6.68
CA GLN A 146 -5.54 7.00 -7.75
C GLN A 146 -6.34 6.65 -9.00
N SER A 147 -7.46 5.92 -8.89
CA SER A 147 -8.33 5.55 -10.03
C SER A 147 -9.07 6.73 -10.68
N VAL A 148 -9.45 7.76 -9.90
CA VAL A 148 -10.11 8.96 -10.45
C VAL A 148 -9.12 9.79 -11.27
N ASN A 149 -7.94 10.12 -10.71
CA ASN A 149 -6.94 10.94 -11.41
C ASN A 149 -6.40 10.25 -12.68
N ALA A 150 -6.32 8.94 -12.61
CA ALA A 150 -6.01 8.04 -13.69
C ALA A 150 -6.94 8.13 -14.93
N THR A 151 -8.23 8.37 -14.71
CA THR A 151 -9.25 8.33 -15.77
C THR A 151 -9.32 9.65 -16.56
N PHE A 152 -8.73 10.73 -16.02
CA PHE A 152 -8.68 12.05 -16.65
C PHE A 152 -7.21 12.46 -16.85
N PRO A 153 -6.51 11.93 -17.88
CA PRO A 153 -5.24 12.53 -18.27
C PRO A 153 -5.51 14.00 -18.58
N ALA A 154 -4.77 14.90 -17.93
CA ALA A 154 -4.81 16.32 -18.24
C ALA A 154 -4.45 16.47 -19.73
N SER A 155 -5.45 16.86 -20.52
CA SER A 155 -5.34 17.22 -21.94
C SER A 155 -4.49 18.46 -22.13
#